data_AF-A0A0N0RS25-F1
#
_entry.id   AF-A0A0N0RS25-F1
#
_cell.length_a   1.000
_cell.length_b   1.000
_cell.length_c   1.000
_cell.angle_alpha   90.00
_cell.angle_beta   90.00
_cell.angle_gamma   90.00
#
_symmetry.space_group_name_H-M   'P 1'
#
loop_
_entity.id
_entity.type
_entity.pdbx_description
1 polymer ?
#
loop_
_entity_poly.entity_id
_entity_poly.type
_entity_poly.pdbx_seq_one_letter_code
_entity_poly.pdbx_strand_id
1 'polypeptide(L)'
;MKSTYAPELPISGWYMGGTPANLTSMILLLNKSLFSAFVLGGITGIVDTYPQASDLFDKVATKEGQKALSFARTNCLLDDLVTYPFQDVFSEKYSSLGEAFLTHPDVKPILNSLTMGYDKKYTPDAPILMVHGKADEISPYDSAKKSAQDWCNNGADVEFHTYDTDLSAHFITQITATAKSYVWLTDRLDGKPANSGCKFTSSQDVILDPNALGPGLQNILDILTGLAGDQIGPGDAVLAQKIRNGN
;
A
#
# COMPACT_ATOMS: atom_id res chain seq x y z
N MET A 1 2.14 -10.99 9.46
CA MET A 1 3.24 -11.24 10.44
C MET A 1 2.77 -11.42 11.89
N LYS A 2 1.71 -10.72 12.35
CA LYS A 2 1.26 -10.69 13.76
C LYS A 2 1.37 -12.03 14.48
N SER A 3 0.78 -13.10 13.95
CA SER A 3 0.77 -14.46 14.54
C SER A 3 2.15 -15.03 14.89
N THR A 4 3.20 -14.63 14.18
CA THR A 4 4.57 -15.17 14.32
C THR A 4 5.54 -14.18 14.98
N TYR A 5 5.26 -12.88 14.92
CA TYR A 5 6.17 -11.83 15.38
C TYR A 5 5.71 -11.12 16.65
N ALA A 6 4.40 -10.88 16.78
CA ALA A 6 3.80 -10.17 17.91
C ALA A 6 2.40 -10.74 18.23
N PRO A 7 2.32 -12.04 18.59
CA PRO A 7 1.04 -12.72 18.80
C PRO A 7 0.19 -12.14 19.94
N GLU A 8 0.84 -11.46 20.90
CA GLU A 8 0.24 -10.84 22.07
C GLU A 8 -0.58 -9.57 21.79
N LEU A 9 -0.42 -8.96 20.61
CA LEU A 9 -1.14 -7.73 20.28
C LEU A 9 -2.65 -8.00 20.08
N PRO A 10 -3.54 -7.30 20.81
CA PRO A 10 -4.98 -7.50 20.72
C PRO A 10 -5.56 -6.67 19.56
N ILE A 11 -5.37 -7.15 18.34
CA ILE A 11 -5.81 -6.44 17.14
C ILE A 11 -7.32 -6.61 16.92
N SER A 12 -8.07 -5.51 16.94
CA SER A 12 -9.53 -5.50 16.68
C SER A 12 -9.88 -5.57 15.19
N GLY A 13 -8.96 -5.22 14.30
CA GLY A 13 -9.13 -5.30 12.85
C GLY A 13 -8.08 -4.49 12.09
N TRP A 14 -8.03 -4.72 10.79
CA TRP A 14 -7.09 -4.06 9.86
C TRP A 14 -7.83 -3.32 8.76
N TYR A 15 -7.31 -2.17 8.34
CA TYR A 15 -7.75 -1.49 7.14
C TYR A 15 -6.57 -1.35 6.16
N MET A 16 -6.80 -1.62 4.87
CA MET A 16 -5.83 -1.40 3.80
C MET A 16 -6.52 -0.80 2.58
N GLY A 17 -5.99 0.32 2.06
CA GLY A 17 -6.44 0.95 0.82
C GLY A 17 -5.36 0.90 -0.25
N GLY A 18 -5.73 0.77 -1.54
CA GLY A 18 -4.79 0.87 -2.67
C GLY A 18 -3.57 -0.07 -2.53
N THR A 19 -3.81 -1.31 -2.10
CA THR A 19 -2.76 -2.18 -1.53
C THR A 19 -1.78 -2.71 -2.58
N PRO A 20 -0.47 -2.42 -2.47
CA PRO A 20 0.58 -2.93 -3.37
C PRO A 20 0.91 -4.40 -3.09
N ALA A 21 0.00 -5.29 -3.47
CA ALA A 21 0.01 -6.68 -3.03
C ALA A 21 1.01 -7.61 -3.75
N ASN A 22 1.53 -7.20 -4.90
CA ASN A 22 2.49 -7.97 -5.68
C ASN A 22 3.45 -7.02 -6.39
N LEU A 23 4.74 -7.09 -6.04
CA LEU A 23 5.73 -6.16 -6.59
C LEU A 23 6.01 -6.40 -8.08
N THR A 24 5.92 -7.63 -8.57
CA THR A 24 6.11 -7.93 -10.00
C THR A 24 5.05 -7.23 -10.85
N SER A 25 3.77 -7.34 -10.49
CA SER A 25 2.69 -6.68 -11.24
C SER A 25 2.76 -5.16 -11.13
N MET A 26 3.19 -4.62 -9.99
CA MET A 26 3.46 -3.18 -9.86
C MET A 26 4.58 -2.72 -10.79
N ILE A 27 5.71 -3.43 -10.82
CA ILE A 27 6.83 -3.06 -11.69
C ILE A 27 6.39 -3.05 -13.16
N LEU A 28 5.60 -4.05 -13.58
CA LEU A 28 5.08 -4.13 -14.94
C LEU A 28 4.08 -3.00 -15.26
N LEU A 29 3.19 -2.66 -14.32
CA LEU A 29 2.22 -1.56 -14.49
C LEU A 29 2.91 -0.19 -14.58
N LEU A 30 3.90 0.06 -13.73
CA LEU A 30 4.52 1.37 -13.57
C LEU A 30 5.68 1.63 -14.51
N ASN A 31 6.20 0.60 -15.18
CA ASN A 31 7.22 0.80 -16.20
C ASN A 31 6.71 1.78 -17.28
N LYS A 32 7.52 2.79 -17.63
CA LYS A 32 7.21 3.86 -18.59
C LYS A 32 6.05 4.78 -18.20
N SER A 33 5.44 4.61 -17.03
CA SER A 33 4.35 5.49 -16.56
C SER A 33 4.91 6.74 -15.88
N LEU A 34 4.04 7.71 -15.59
CA LEU A 34 4.39 8.88 -14.78
C LEU A 34 4.98 8.49 -13.41
N PHE A 35 4.61 7.33 -12.89
CA PHE A 35 4.94 6.82 -11.57
C PHE A 35 6.11 5.81 -11.58
N SER A 36 6.87 5.72 -12.68
CA SER A 36 8.01 4.80 -12.81
C SER A 36 9.06 4.96 -11.70
N ALA A 37 9.14 6.12 -11.05
CA ALA A 37 10.04 6.36 -9.93
C ALA A 37 9.78 5.43 -8.73
N PHE A 38 8.53 5.00 -8.50
CA PHE A 38 8.22 4.04 -7.42
C PHE A 38 8.90 2.69 -7.66
N VAL A 39 9.12 2.30 -8.91
CA VAL A 39 9.87 1.09 -9.24
C VAL A 39 11.33 1.22 -8.82
N LEU A 40 11.94 2.39 -9.04
CA LEU A 40 13.32 2.64 -8.62
C LEU A 40 13.45 2.59 -7.09
N GLY A 41 12.52 3.23 -6.37
CA GLY A 41 12.47 3.15 -4.90
C GLY A 41 12.25 1.71 -4.40
N GLY A 42 11.33 0.97 -5.01
CA GLY A 42 11.07 -0.44 -4.66
C GLY A 42 12.27 -1.36 -4.92
N ILE A 43 12.94 -1.22 -6.07
CA ILE A 43 14.17 -1.95 -6.38
C ILE A 43 15.29 -1.58 -5.40
N THR A 44 15.43 -0.29 -5.06
CA THR A 44 16.38 0.18 -4.04
C THR A 44 16.16 -0.54 -2.72
N GLY A 45 14.91 -0.61 -2.24
CA GLY A 45 14.57 -1.32 -1.01
C GLY A 45 14.89 -2.83 -1.08
N ILE A 46 14.63 -3.48 -2.21
CA ILE A 46 14.99 -4.90 -2.41
C ILE A 46 16.51 -5.08 -2.39
N VAL A 47 17.25 -4.27 -3.13
CA VAL A 47 18.71 -4.32 -3.20
C VAL A 47 19.33 -4.09 -1.82
N ASP A 48 18.83 -3.12 -1.06
CA ASP A 48 19.36 -2.77 0.26
C ASP A 48 18.99 -3.79 1.36
N THR A 49 17.92 -4.58 1.16
CA THR A 49 17.45 -5.56 2.14
C THR A 49 18.00 -6.96 1.91
N TYR A 50 18.22 -7.36 0.66
CA TYR A 50 18.55 -8.74 0.29
C TYR A 50 19.94 -8.84 -0.33
N PRO A 51 20.94 -9.43 0.36
CA PRO A 51 22.33 -9.49 -0.12
C PRO A 51 22.47 -10.10 -1.52
N GLN A 52 21.72 -11.16 -1.83
CA GLN A 52 21.76 -11.77 -3.16
C GLN A 52 21.22 -10.86 -4.27
N ALA A 53 20.28 -9.94 -3.96
CA ALA A 53 19.82 -8.94 -4.91
C ALA A 53 20.87 -7.83 -5.09
N SER A 54 21.54 -7.42 -4.01
CA SER A 54 22.68 -6.49 -4.07
C SER A 54 23.82 -7.06 -4.91
N ASP A 55 24.24 -8.29 -4.63
CA ASP A 55 25.33 -8.96 -5.36
C ASP A 55 25.03 -9.11 -6.85
N LEU A 56 23.76 -9.36 -7.20
CA LEU A 56 23.32 -9.39 -8.59
C LEU A 56 23.38 -7.99 -9.19
N PHE A 57 22.78 -7.01 -8.52
CA PHE A 57 22.68 -5.64 -9.01
C PHE A 57 24.06 -5.04 -9.28
N ASP A 58 25.03 -5.25 -8.40
CA ASP A 58 26.41 -4.77 -8.60
C ASP A 58 27.10 -5.34 -9.85
N LYS A 59 26.68 -6.52 -10.31
CA LYS A 59 27.21 -7.14 -11.55
C LYS A 59 26.52 -6.63 -12.80
N VAL A 60 25.24 -6.26 -12.70
CA VAL A 60 24.39 -6.01 -13.88
C VAL A 60 23.97 -4.55 -14.05
N ALA A 61 24.14 -3.72 -13.02
CA ALA A 61 23.75 -2.32 -13.05
C ALA A 61 24.74 -1.48 -13.87
N THR A 62 24.22 -0.54 -14.63
CA THR A 62 25.06 0.49 -15.24
C THR A 62 25.39 1.58 -14.23
N LYS A 63 26.26 2.53 -14.62
CA LYS A 63 26.51 3.75 -13.84
C LYS A 63 25.22 4.54 -13.55
N GLU A 64 24.30 4.54 -14.50
CA GLU A 64 23.03 5.26 -14.37
C GLU A 64 22.02 4.51 -13.49
N GLY A 65 22.02 3.16 -13.53
CA GLY A 65 21.34 2.33 -12.54
C GLY A 65 21.81 2.60 -11.13
N GLN A 66 23.13 2.58 -10.92
CA GLN A 66 23.73 2.88 -9.62
C GLN A 66 23.40 4.30 -9.14
N LYS A 67 23.41 5.29 -10.05
CA LYS A 67 23.01 6.67 -9.74
C LYS A 67 21.54 6.77 -9.34
N ALA A 68 20.65 6.09 -10.04
CA ALA A 68 19.22 6.10 -9.75
C ALA A 68 18.89 5.53 -8.36
N LEU A 69 19.48 4.38 -7.99
CA LEU A 69 19.31 3.82 -6.64
C LEU A 69 19.94 4.75 -5.59
N SER A 70 21.12 5.31 -5.86
CA SER A 70 21.76 6.25 -4.94
C SER A 70 20.90 7.51 -4.71
N PHE A 71 20.21 7.99 -5.75
CA PHE A 71 19.28 9.10 -5.63
C PHE A 71 18.09 8.72 -4.74
N ALA A 72 17.44 7.58 -4.99
CA ALA A 72 16.31 7.12 -4.19
C ALA A 72 16.67 6.90 -2.70
N ARG A 73 17.94 6.55 -2.39
CA ARG A 73 18.42 6.42 -1.00
C ARG A 73 18.50 7.74 -0.24
N THR A 74 18.67 8.86 -0.93
CA THR A 74 18.95 10.17 -0.32
C THR A 74 17.85 11.21 -0.53
N ASN A 75 16.77 10.84 -1.21
CA ASN A 75 15.69 11.76 -1.57
C ASN A 75 14.33 11.17 -1.16
N CYS A 76 13.32 12.03 -1.15
CA CYS A 76 11.96 11.67 -0.75
C CYS A 76 11.05 11.45 -1.98
N LEU A 77 9.85 10.95 -1.71
CA LEU A 77 8.82 10.60 -2.71
C LEU A 77 8.67 11.60 -3.87
N LEU A 78 8.57 12.90 -3.55
CA LEU A 78 8.34 13.94 -4.56
C LEU A 78 9.56 14.16 -5.46
N ASP A 79 10.75 14.14 -4.88
CA ASP A 79 12.00 14.30 -5.62
C ASP A 79 12.20 13.15 -6.61
N ASP A 80 11.88 11.92 -6.19
CA ASP A 80 11.91 10.73 -7.04
C ASP A 80 10.94 10.86 -8.22
N LEU A 81 9.68 11.25 -7.95
CA LEU A 81 8.66 11.42 -8.99
C LEU A 81 9.00 12.52 -10.00
N VAL A 82 9.60 13.63 -9.55
CA VAL A 82 10.02 14.72 -10.44
C VAL A 82 11.26 14.32 -11.26
N THR A 83 12.17 13.55 -10.68
CA THR A 83 13.45 13.20 -11.31
C THR A 83 13.31 12.04 -12.29
N TYR A 84 12.46 11.05 -11.98
CA TYR A 84 12.32 9.82 -12.74
C TYR A 84 10.89 9.52 -13.23
N PRO A 85 10.17 10.47 -13.87
CA PRO A 85 8.91 10.16 -14.53
C PRO A 85 9.16 9.49 -15.89
N PHE A 86 8.23 8.64 -16.34
CA PHE A 86 8.22 8.00 -17.66
C PHE A 86 9.48 7.19 -18.02
N GLN A 87 10.15 6.62 -17.02
CA GLN A 87 11.35 5.82 -17.22
C GLN A 87 11.01 4.41 -17.70
N ASP A 88 11.74 3.95 -18.73
CA ASP A 88 11.81 2.52 -19.05
C ASP A 88 12.80 1.84 -18.12
N VAL A 89 12.32 1.31 -16.98
CA VAL A 89 13.15 0.70 -15.95
C VAL A 89 13.82 -0.60 -16.41
N PHE A 90 13.34 -1.20 -17.50
CA PHE A 90 13.95 -2.37 -18.12
C PHE A 90 14.94 -2.02 -19.23
N SER A 91 15.15 -0.73 -19.50
CA SER A 91 16.14 -0.30 -20.47
C SER A 91 17.55 -0.70 -20.06
N GLU A 92 18.38 -1.05 -21.04
CA GLU A 92 19.83 -1.23 -20.88
C GLU A 92 20.52 0.02 -20.30
N LYS A 93 19.84 1.18 -20.31
CA LYS A 93 20.25 2.38 -19.56
C LYS A 93 20.49 2.07 -18.08
N TYR A 94 19.69 1.23 -17.44
CA TYR A 94 19.74 0.97 -16.00
C TYR A 94 20.45 -0.34 -15.65
N SER A 95 20.21 -1.41 -16.40
CA SER A 95 20.79 -2.72 -16.16
C SER A 95 20.88 -3.55 -17.42
N SER A 96 21.90 -4.41 -17.51
CA SER A 96 22.05 -5.38 -18.61
C SER A 96 21.02 -6.53 -18.58
N LEU A 97 20.22 -6.68 -17.52
CA LEU A 97 19.20 -7.74 -17.44
C LEU A 97 17.82 -7.31 -17.97
N GLY A 98 17.51 -6.01 -17.97
CA GLY A 98 16.17 -5.54 -18.27
C GLY A 98 15.08 -6.30 -17.49
N GLU A 99 14.04 -6.74 -18.19
CA GLU A 99 12.92 -7.49 -17.59
C GLU A 99 13.34 -8.86 -17.00
N ALA A 100 14.44 -9.45 -17.48
CA ALA A 100 14.95 -10.72 -16.96
C ALA A 100 15.34 -10.63 -15.47
N PHE A 101 15.56 -9.43 -14.93
CA PHE A 101 15.75 -9.20 -13.50
C PHE A 101 14.62 -9.81 -12.65
N LEU A 102 13.36 -9.68 -13.09
CA LEU A 102 12.19 -10.14 -12.35
C LEU A 102 12.10 -11.68 -12.23
N THR A 103 12.73 -12.38 -13.17
CA THR A 103 12.71 -13.85 -13.23
C THR A 103 14.04 -14.49 -12.84
N HIS A 104 15.05 -13.68 -12.51
CA HIS A 104 16.37 -14.14 -12.11
C HIS A 104 16.29 -15.02 -10.84
N PRO A 105 17.04 -16.14 -10.76
CA PRO A 105 17.00 -17.06 -9.61
C PRO A 105 17.25 -16.39 -8.24
N ASP A 106 18.07 -15.33 -8.21
CA ASP A 106 18.38 -14.59 -6.98
C ASP A 106 17.27 -13.59 -6.57
N VAL A 107 16.39 -13.21 -7.49
CA VAL A 107 15.37 -12.15 -7.30
C VAL A 107 13.96 -12.72 -7.21
N LYS A 108 13.61 -13.68 -8.07
CA LYS A 108 12.27 -14.26 -8.13
C LYS A 108 11.78 -14.82 -6.79
N PRO A 109 12.59 -15.55 -5.99
CA PRO A 109 12.17 -16.01 -4.67
C PRO A 109 11.86 -14.85 -3.71
N ILE A 110 12.61 -13.74 -3.80
CA ILE A 110 12.36 -12.53 -3.00
C ILE A 110 11.00 -11.95 -3.38
N LEU A 111 10.76 -11.70 -4.67
CA LEU A 111 9.49 -11.15 -5.15
C LEU A 111 8.28 -12.03 -4.78
N ASN A 112 8.43 -13.35 -4.86
CA ASN A 112 7.41 -14.29 -4.38
C ASN A 112 7.17 -14.15 -2.87
N SER A 113 8.24 -14.04 -2.07
CA SER A 113 8.11 -13.88 -0.61
C SER A 113 7.47 -12.54 -0.20
N LEU A 114 7.58 -11.52 -1.04
CA LEU A 114 6.98 -10.19 -0.86
C LEU A 114 5.56 -10.10 -1.44
N THR A 115 5.02 -11.19 -2.01
CA THR A 115 3.64 -11.23 -2.50
C THR A 115 2.67 -11.54 -1.36
N MET A 116 1.69 -10.66 -1.15
CA MET A 116 0.65 -10.86 -0.15
C MET A 116 -0.25 -12.04 -0.52
N GLY A 117 -0.79 -12.75 0.47
CA GLY A 117 -1.60 -13.96 0.25
C GLY A 117 -0.82 -15.21 -0.19
N TYR A 118 0.45 -15.08 -0.59
CA TYR A 118 1.27 -16.19 -1.08
C TYR A 118 1.54 -17.27 0.00
N ASP A 119 1.95 -16.86 1.20
CA ASP A 119 2.19 -17.76 2.33
C ASP A 119 1.00 -17.74 3.29
N LYS A 120 0.28 -18.86 3.39
CA LYS A 120 -0.90 -19.02 4.25
C LYS A 120 -0.63 -18.72 5.72
N LYS A 121 0.62 -18.84 6.21
CA LYS A 121 0.95 -18.57 7.62
C LYS A 121 0.79 -17.09 7.99
N TYR A 122 0.74 -16.21 6.99
CA TYR A 122 0.52 -14.77 7.14
C TYR A 122 -0.92 -14.35 6.85
N THR A 123 -1.85 -15.30 6.74
CA THR A 123 -3.29 -15.02 6.68
C THR A 123 -3.71 -14.21 7.93
N PRO A 124 -4.46 -13.10 7.78
CA PRO A 124 -4.93 -12.31 8.91
C PRO A 124 -5.74 -13.14 9.91
N ASP A 125 -5.47 -12.94 11.20
CA ASP A 125 -6.16 -13.57 12.34
C ASP A 125 -7.18 -12.64 13.02
N ALA A 126 -7.40 -11.46 12.42
CA ALA A 126 -8.43 -10.49 12.79
C ALA A 126 -9.12 -9.99 11.51
N PRO A 127 -10.36 -9.49 11.60
CA PRO A 127 -11.08 -8.98 10.43
C PRO A 127 -10.29 -7.92 9.67
N ILE A 128 -10.37 -7.93 8.34
CA ILE A 128 -9.70 -6.95 7.49
C ILE A 128 -10.66 -6.33 6.48
N LEU A 129 -10.66 -5.01 6.41
CA LEU A 129 -11.26 -4.25 5.31
C LEU A 129 -10.17 -3.85 4.31
N MET A 130 -10.33 -4.31 3.07
CA MET A 130 -9.56 -3.85 1.92
C MET A 130 -10.44 -2.98 1.03
N VAL A 131 -9.93 -1.85 0.58
CA VAL A 131 -10.63 -0.94 -0.35
C VAL A 131 -9.74 -0.62 -1.54
N HIS A 132 -10.26 -0.75 -2.75
CA HIS A 132 -9.46 -0.55 -3.96
C HIS A 132 -10.27 0.04 -5.11
N GLY A 133 -9.66 0.96 -5.86
CA GLY A 133 -10.21 1.50 -7.10
C GLY A 133 -9.93 0.55 -8.26
N LYS A 134 -10.92 0.25 -9.09
CA LYS A 134 -10.69 -0.63 -10.24
C LYS A 134 -9.83 0.04 -11.32
N ALA A 135 -9.89 1.37 -11.40
CA ALA A 135 -9.10 2.20 -12.32
C ALA A 135 -7.78 2.69 -11.70
N ASP A 136 -7.32 2.07 -10.61
CA ASP A 136 -6.06 2.43 -9.94
C ASP A 136 -4.85 2.25 -10.87
N GLU A 137 -4.21 3.37 -11.18
CA GLU A 137 -3.09 3.49 -12.11
C GLU A 137 -1.72 3.31 -11.45
N ILE A 138 -1.67 3.15 -10.12
CA ILE A 138 -0.45 3.01 -9.31
C ILE A 138 -0.32 1.59 -8.73
N SER A 139 -1.40 1.09 -8.13
CA SER A 139 -1.43 -0.20 -7.45
C SER A 139 -2.40 -1.17 -8.15
N PRO A 140 -1.91 -2.26 -8.77
CA PRO A 140 -2.74 -3.18 -9.54
C PRO A 140 -3.89 -3.78 -8.73
N TYR A 141 -5.12 -3.40 -9.07
CA TYR A 141 -6.37 -3.87 -8.45
C TYR A 141 -6.45 -5.40 -8.34
N ASP A 142 -6.17 -6.11 -9.44
CA ASP A 142 -6.28 -7.57 -9.48
C ASP A 142 -5.32 -8.26 -8.52
N SER A 143 -4.15 -7.66 -8.25
CA SER A 143 -3.20 -8.21 -7.29
C SER A 143 -3.72 -8.10 -5.86
N ALA A 144 -4.31 -6.96 -5.48
CA ALA A 144 -4.92 -6.79 -4.17
C ALA A 144 -6.13 -7.72 -3.98
N LYS A 145 -6.98 -7.82 -5.01
CA LYS A 145 -8.15 -8.71 -5.01
C LYS A 145 -7.73 -10.19 -4.90
N LYS A 146 -6.67 -10.59 -5.60
CA LYS A 146 -6.11 -11.95 -5.51
C LYS A 146 -5.64 -12.27 -4.08
N SER A 147 -4.93 -11.36 -3.43
CA SER A 147 -4.51 -11.53 -2.03
C SER A 147 -5.70 -11.67 -1.08
N ALA A 148 -6.74 -10.86 -1.25
CA ALA A 148 -7.98 -10.96 -0.49
C ALA A 148 -8.66 -12.32 -0.67
N GLN A 149 -8.69 -12.84 -1.91
CA GLN A 149 -9.22 -14.17 -2.21
C GLN A 149 -8.36 -15.28 -1.60
N ASP A 150 -7.04 -15.17 -1.63
CA ASP A 150 -6.14 -16.16 -1.04
C ASP A 150 -6.29 -16.21 0.48
N TRP A 151 -6.37 -15.06 1.15
CA TRP A 151 -6.66 -14.99 2.58
C TRP A 151 -8.05 -15.55 2.91
N CYS A 152 -9.05 -15.23 2.10
CA CYS A 152 -10.39 -15.79 2.24
C CYS A 152 -10.39 -17.32 2.17
N ASN A 153 -9.70 -17.90 1.17
CA ASN A 153 -9.57 -19.35 1.02
C ASN A 153 -8.81 -20.01 2.17
N ASN A 154 -7.99 -19.24 2.90
CA ASN A 154 -7.28 -19.68 4.09
C ASN A 154 -8.04 -19.40 5.40
N GLY A 155 -9.30 -18.93 5.34
CA GLY A 155 -10.18 -18.78 6.49
C GLY A 155 -10.16 -17.42 7.18
N ALA A 156 -9.58 -16.38 6.57
CA ALA A 156 -9.68 -15.01 7.10
C ALA A 156 -11.08 -14.41 6.91
N ASP A 157 -11.45 -13.51 7.83
CA ASP A 157 -12.61 -12.62 7.68
C ASP A 157 -12.21 -11.40 6.84
N VAL A 158 -12.59 -11.38 5.57
CA VAL A 158 -12.17 -10.37 4.59
C VAL A 158 -13.36 -9.60 4.04
N GLU A 159 -13.39 -8.30 4.23
CA GLU A 159 -14.26 -7.38 3.52
C GLU A 159 -13.44 -6.70 2.42
N PHE A 160 -13.73 -6.97 1.14
CA PHE A 160 -13.08 -6.32 0.01
C PHE A 160 -14.09 -5.44 -0.72
N HIS A 161 -13.85 -4.13 -0.77
CA HIS A 161 -14.71 -3.18 -1.44
C HIS A 161 -14.02 -2.57 -2.67
N THR A 162 -14.69 -2.66 -3.80
CA THR A 162 -14.25 -2.09 -5.08
C THR A 162 -14.99 -0.79 -5.37
N TYR A 163 -14.27 0.27 -5.74
CA TYR A 163 -14.86 1.38 -6.50
C TYR A 163 -14.70 1.06 -7.99
N ASP A 164 -15.80 0.76 -8.68
CA ASP A 164 -15.82 0.14 -10.02
C ASP A 164 -16.14 1.17 -11.11
N THR A 165 -15.43 2.30 -11.11
CA THR A 165 -15.64 3.40 -12.05
C THR A 165 -14.31 3.89 -12.61
N ASP A 166 -14.30 4.43 -13.82
CA ASP A 166 -13.09 5.02 -14.43
C ASP A 166 -12.56 6.23 -13.64
N LEU A 167 -13.37 6.79 -12.74
CA LEU A 167 -12.96 7.87 -11.81
C LEU A 167 -12.23 7.35 -10.56
N SER A 168 -12.12 6.03 -10.37
CA SER A 168 -11.51 5.40 -9.19
C SER A 168 -9.97 5.33 -9.26
N ALA A 169 -9.33 6.38 -9.78
CA ALA A 169 -7.89 6.55 -9.74
C ALA A 169 -7.34 6.45 -8.30
N HIS A 170 -6.06 6.17 -8.14
CA HIS A 170 -5.43 5.87 -6.85
C HIS A 170 -5.72 6.95 -5.79
N PHE A 171 -5.42 8.20 -6.11
CA PHE A 171 -5.62 9.34 -5.20
C PHE A 171 -7.09 9.66 -4.93
N ILE A 172 -7.96 9.50 -5.95
CA ILE A 172 -9.40 9.71 -5.76
C ILE A 172 -9.94 8.66 -4.80
N THR A 173 -9.57 7.40 -4.99
CA THR A 173 -9.96 6.30 -4.11
C THR A 173 -9.47 6.51 -2.69
N GLN A 174 -8.24 7.02 -2.49
CA GLN A 174 -7.73 7.36 -1.16
C GLN A 174 -8.67 8.33 -0.42
N ILE A 175 -9.11 9.39 -1.11
CA ILE A 175 -10.03 10.37 -0.53
C ILE A 175 -11.39 9.73 -0.27
N THR A 176 -11.99 9.09 -1.28
CA THR A 176 -13.32 8.46 -1.18
C THR A 176 -13.40 7.40 -0.07
N ALA A 177 -12.34 6.59 0.09
CA ALA A 177 -12.31 5.51 1.06
C ALA A 177 -12.19 5.99 2.51
N THR A 178 -11.79 7.26 2.75
CA THR A 178 -11.53 7.81 4.08
C THR A 178 -12.73 7.59 5.00
N ALA A 179 -13.94 7.95 4.55
CA ALA A 179 -15.17 7.79 5.33
C ALA A 179 -15.45 6.34 5.73
N LYS A 180 -15.39 5.42 4.75
CA LYS A 180 -15.62 4.00 4.96
C LYS A 180 -14.60 3.41 5.92
N SER A 181 -13.33 3.77 5.75
CA SER A 181 -12.24 3.30 6.60
C SER A 181 -12.41 3.77 8.05
N TYR A 182 -12.76 5.05 8.25
CA TYR A 182 -12.95 5.64 9.56
C TYR A 182 -14.10 4.99 10.32
N VAL A 183 -15.27 4.85 9.67
CA VAL A 183 -16.44 4.20 10.28
C VAL A 183 -16.13 2.74 10.61
N TRP A 184 -15.53 1.99 9.67
CA TRP A 184 -15.23 0.58 9.88
C TRP A 184 -14.22 0.37 11.01
N LEU A 185 -13.16 1.18 11.09
CA LEU A 185 -12.18 1.12 12.18
C LEU A 185 -12.78 1.51 13.53
N THR A 186 -13.60 2.56 13.57
CA THR A 186 -14.29 3.00 14.80
C THR A 186 -15.22 1.92 15.32
N ASP A 187 -15.96 1.24 14.44
CA ASP A 187 -16.80 0.10 14.82
C ASP A 187 -15.99 -1.03 15.48
N ARG A 188 -14.78 -1.34 14.98
CA ARG A 188 -13.89 -2.33 15.60
C ARG A 188 -13.38 -1.89 16.97
N LEU A 189 -13.04 -0.61 17.12
CA LEU A 189 -12.57 -0.04 18.40
C LEU A 189 -13.70 0.04 19.44
N ASP A 190 -14.93 0.29 19.01
CA ASP A 190 -16.14 0.29 19.85
C ASP A 190 -16.64 -1.13 20.19
N GLY A 191 -15.93 -2.18 19.76
CA GLY A 191 -16.28 -3.57 20.02
C GLY A 191 -17.47 -4.09 19.20
N LYS A 192 -17.87 -3.39 18.13
CA LYS A 192 -18.91 -3.88 17.22
C LYS A 192 -18.34 -4.99 16.32
N PRO A 193 -19.02 -6.13 16.20
CA PRO A 193 -18.51 -7.27 15.44
C PRO A 193 -18.38 -6.96 13.95
N ALA A 194 -17.34 -7.48 13.32
CA ALA A 194 -17.19 -7.52 11.87
C ALA A 194 -18.08 -8.59 11.25
N ASN A 195 -18.25 -8.55 9.92
CA ASN A 195 -18.84 -9.67 9.19
C ASN A 195 -17.91 -10.89 9.30
N SER A 196 -18.47 -12.05 9.65
CA SER A 196 -17.73 -13.31 9.55
C SER A 196 -17.68 -13.81 8.12
N GLY A 197 -16.58 -14.49 7.78
CA GLY A 197 -16.28 -14.94 6.43
C GLY A 197 -15.91 -13.78 5.50
N CYS A 198 -16.04 -14.02 4.20
CA CYS A 198 -15.58 -13.08 3.19
C CYS A 198 -16.73 -12.41 2.46
N LYS A 199 -16.57 -11.12 2.20
CA LYS A 199 -17.55 -10.30 1.48
C LYS A 199 -16.85 -9.41 0.46
N PHE A 200 -17.15 -9.65 -0.81
CA PHE A 200 -16.65 -8.83 -1.92
C PHE A 200 -17.80 -7.94 -2.41
N THR A 201 -17.62 -6.63 -2.35
CA THR A 201 -18.63 -5.64 -2.73
C THR A 201 -18.07 -4.65 -3.75
N SER A 202 -18.96 -3.96 -4.45
CA SER A 202 -18.62 -2.94 -5.44
C SER A 202 -19.59 -1.77 -5.38
N SER A 203 -19.12 -0.55 -5.64
CA SER A 203 -19.95 0.63 -5.88
C SER A 203 -19.37 1.50 -6.99
N GLN A 204 -20.22 2.30 -7.62
CA GLN A 204 -19.83 3.27 -8.65
C GLN A 204 -19.54 4.67 -8.05
N ASP A 205 -20.07 4.94 -6.85
CA ASP A 205 -19.97 6.25 -6.22
C ASP A 205 -18.59 6.48 -5.62
N VAL A 206 -17.81 7.34 -6.27
CA VAL A 206 -16.56 7.89 -5.73
C VAL A 206 -16.75 9.23 -5.02
N ILE A 207 -17.97 9.76 -5.03
CA ILE A 207 -18.31 11.00 -4.34
C ILE A 207 -18.47 10.68 -2.84
N LEU A 208 -17.78 11.44 -1.99
CA LEU A 208 -18.00 11.39 -0.55
C LEU A 208 -19.45 11.80 -0.27
N ASP A 209 -20.28 10.87 0.21
CA ASP A 209 -21.62 11.20 0.69
C ASP A 209 -21.51 11.82 2.10
N PRO A 210 -21.77 13.13 2.27
CA PRO A 210 -21.66 13.79 3.56
C PRO A 210 -22.65 13.23 4.60
N ASN A 211 -23.77 12.66 4.15
CA ASN A 211 -24.80 12.10 5.02
C ASN A 211 -24.39 10.73 5.56
N ALA A 212 -23.48 10.02 4.87
CA ALA A 212 -22.88 8.78 5.37
C ALA A 212 -21.83 9.03 6.47
N LEU A 213 -21.37 10.28 6.66
CA LEU A 213 -20.28 10.63 7.58
C LEU A 213 -20.73 10.75 9.04
N GLY A 214 -22.04 10.88 9.28
CA GLY A 214 -22.62 10.89 10.62
C GLY A 214 -21.92 11.87 11.58
N PRO A 215 -21.84 11.56 12.90
CA PRO A 215 -21.15 12.40 13.88
C PRO A 215 -19.63 12.52 13.66
N GLY A 216 -19.03 11.65 12.83
CA GLY A 216 -17.58 11.60 12.56
C GLY A 216 -17.11 12.54 11.45
N LEU A 217 -18.02 13.33 10.86
CA LEU A 217 -17.73 14.23 9.73
C LEU A 217 -16.52 15.15 9.97
N GLN A 218 -16.40 15.76 11.15
CA GLN A 218 -15.29 16.68 11.44
C GLN A 218 -13.93 15.96 11.44
N ASN A 219 -13.84 14.78 12.05
CA ASN A 219 -12.60 14.00 12.06
C ASN A 219 -12.21 13.57 10.64
N ILE A 220 -13.18 13.28 9.77
CA ILE A 220 -12.94 12.94 8.37
C ILE A 220 -12.47 14.18 7.60
N LEU A 221 -13.06 15.34 7.83
CA LEU A 221 -12.59 16.61 7.26
C LEU A 221 -11.15 16.91 7.69
N ASP A 222 -10.80 16.71 8.96
CA ASP A 222 -9.45 16.90 9.48
C ASP A 222 -8.42 15.94 8.85
N ILE A 223 -8.82 14.68 8.57
CA ILE A 223 -7.97 13.74 7.83
C ILE A 223 -7.75 14.25 6.40
N LEU A 224 -8.80 14.74 5.73
CA LEU A 224 -8.72 15.24 4.36
C LEU A 224 -7.90 16.53 4.25
N THR A 225 -8.01 17.46 5.21
CA THR A 225 -7.16 18.66 5.25
C THR A 225 -5.70 18.30 5.50
N GLY A 226 -5.46 17.30 6.36
CA GLY A 226 -4.15 16.70 6.55
C GLY A 226 -3.50 16.15 5.28
N LEU A 227 -4.28 15.47 4.45
CA LEU A 227 -3.81 14.98 3.14
C LEU A 227 -3.44 16.12 2.19
N ALA A 228 -3.98 17.33 2.39
CA ALA A 228 -3.62 18.53 1.63
C ALA A 228 -2.37 19.25 2.17
N GLY A 229 -1.71 18.71 3.20
CA GLY A 229 -0.46 19.23 3.76
C GLY A 229 -0.61 20.03 5.05
N ASP A 230 -1.82 20.14 5.62
CA ASP A 230 -2.01 20.70 6.96
C ASP A 230 -1.60 19.70 8.06
N GLN A 231 -1.38 20.21 9.28
CA GLN A 231 -1.10 19.35 10.44
C GLN A 231 -2.35 18.53 10.81
N ILE A 232 -2.20 17.19 10.88
CA ILE A 232 -3.25 16.29 11.35
C ILE A 232 -3.27 16.27 12.88
N GLY A 233 -4.45 16.46 13.47
CA GLY A 233 -4.67 16.37 14.91
C GLY A 233 -4.41 17.67 15.68
N PRO A 234 -4.55 17.66 17.01
CA PRO A 234 -4.62 18.89 17.81
C PRO A 234 -3.24 19.56 18.06
N GLY A 235 -2.24 19.33 17.20
CA GLY A 235 -0.89 19.92 17.35
C GLY A 235 -0.27 19.65 18.73
N ASP A 236 -0.27 18.39 19.16
CA ASP A 236 0.16 17.95 20.49
C ASP A 236 -0.59 18.58 21.69
N ALA A 237 -1.66 19.35 21.50
CA ALA A 237 -2.33 20.06 22.59
C ALA A 237 -2.83 19.12 23.70
N VAL A 238 -3.27 17.91 23.34
CA VAL A 238 -3.68 16.87 24.29
C VAL A 238 -2.49 16.37 25.12
N LEU A 239 -1.34 16.14 24.48
CA LEU A 239 -0.11 15.74 25.17
C LEU A 239 0.43 16.88 26.06
N ALA A 240 0.44 18.10 25.54
CA ALA A 240 0.80 19.30 26.30
C ALA A 240 -0.12 19.52 27.50
N GLN A 241 -1.41 19.19 27.38
CA GLN A 241 -2.36 19.24 28.48
C GLN A 241 -2.09 18.14 29.52
N LYS A 242 -1.77 16.92 29.11
CA LYS A 242 -1.37 15.84 30.04
C LYS A 242 -0.11 16.21 30.83
N ILE A 243 0.92 16.71 30.15
CA ILE A 243 2.16 17.21 30.76
C ILE A 243 1.87 18.34 31.75
N ARG A 244 1.03 19.33 31.38
CA ARG A 244 0.62 20.42 32.30
C ARG A 244 -0.15 19.92 33.52
N ASN A 245 -0.90 18.83 33.38
CA ASN A 245 -1.69 18.23 34.45
C ASN A 245 -0.89 17.22 35.29
N GLY A 246 0.39 16.96 34.97
CA GLY A 246 1.24 16.04 35.72
C GLY A 246 0.91 14.55 35.51
N ASN A 247 0.23 14.20 34.42
CA ASN A 247 -0.15 12.83 34.05
C ASN A 247 0.66 12.31 32.88
#